data_AF-A0A4U9RTH6-F1
#
_entry.id   AF-A0A4U9RTH6-F1
#
_cell.length_a   1.000
_cell.length_b   1.000
_cell.length_c   1.000
_cell.angle_alpha   90.00
_cell.angle_beta   90.00
_cell.angle_gamma   90.00
#
_symmetry.space_group_name_H-M   'P 1'
#
loop_
_entity.id
_entity.type
_entity.pdbx_description
1 polymer ?
#
loop_
_entity_poly.entity_id
_entity_poly.type
_entity_poly.pdbx_seq_one_letter_code
_entity_poly.pdbx_strand_id
1 'polypeptide(L)'
;MCLIKLSIINPGGIVMFKKDSKKIIGVKQSIKALKNLESLSYVQVYVARDAAEKVIKPLLELAQNNTLDVIYIPTMQELGEICNIDVGAAAALILENNIIDL
;
A
#
# COMPACT_ATOMS: atom_id res chain seq x y z
N MET A 1 -21.75 10.16 -4.43
CA MET A 1 -21.48 10.28 -2.98
C MET A 1 -20.28 9.41 -2.69
N CYS A 2 -19.08 10.01 -2.70
CA CYS A 2 -17.81 9.28 -2.60
C CYS A 2 -17.66 8.79 -1.15
N LEU A 3 -18.02 7.54 -0.90
CA LEU A 3 -17.77 6.87 0.36
C LEU A 3 -16.27 6.55 0.39
N ILE A 4 -15.48 7.52 0.84
CA ILE A 4 -14.14 7.26 1.39
C ILE A 4 -14.38 6.22 2.47
N LYS A 5 -14.15 4.95 2.17
CA LYS A 5 -14.14 3.88 3.15
C LYS A 5 -12.84 4.09 3.91
N LEU A 6 -12.87 5.08 4.80
CA LEU A 6 -11.86 5.29 5.81
C LEU A 6 -12.03 4.13 6.79
N SER A 7 -11.61 2.93 6.35
CA SER A 7 -11.44 1.80 7.24
C SER A 7 -10.31 2.20 8.16
N ILE A 8 -10.75 2.66 9.33
CA ILE A 8 -9.96 2.94 10.51
C ILE A 8 -9.27 1.61 10.82
N ILE A 9 -8.07 1.42 10.28
CA ILE A 9 -7.21 0.30 10.65
C ILE A 9 -6.94 0.43 12.14
N ASN A 10 -7.37 -0.59 12.87
CA ASN A 10 -7.10 -0.79 14.29
C ASN A 10 -5.62 -0.47 14.59
N PRO A 11 -5.30 0.29 15.63
CA PRO A 11 -3.91 0.61 16.02
C PRO A 11 -3.14 -0.59 16.61
N GLY A 12 -3.47 -1.82 16.20
CA GLY A 12 -2.87 -3.06 16.71
C GLY A 12 -3.21 -4.33 15.92
N GLY A 13 -3.70 -4.21 14.68
CA GLY A 13 -3.87 -5.38 13.81
C GLY A 13 -2.54 -5.78 13.17
N ILE A 14 -2.12 -7.03 13.35
CA ILE A 14 -0.90 -7.55 12.71
C ILE A 14 -1.24 -7.87 11.26
N VAL A 15 -0.90 -6.98 10.34
CA VAL A 15 -1.01 -7.28 8.90
C VAL A 15 0.20 -8.15 8.53
N MET A 16 -0.04 -9.30 7.90
CA MET A 16 1.04 -10.17 7.41
C MET A 16 0.82 -10.45 5.93
N PHE A 17 1.80 -10.09 5.10
CA PHE A 17 1.74 -10.39 3.67
C PHE A 17 2.28 -11.80 3.39
N LYS A 18 1.58 -12.55 2.53
CA LYS A 18 1.99 -13.90 2.15
C LYS A 18 3.29 -13.84 1.31
N LYS A 19 4.10 -14.88 1.39
CA LYS A 19 5.42 -14.93 0.72
C LYS A 19 5.32 -14.95 -0.82
N ASP A 20 4.23 -15.48 -1.36
CA ASP A 20 3.96 -15.60 -2.80
C ASP A 20 3.11 -14.46 -3.38
N SER A 21 2.73 -13.45 -2.57
CA SER A 21 1.96 -12.31 -3.04
C SER A 21 2.77 -11.48 -4.03
N LYS A 22 2.16 -11.10 -5.16
CA LYS A 22 2.73 -10.08 -6.05
C LYS A 22 2.69 -8.73 -5.35
N LYS A 23 3.77 -8.41 -4.64
CA LYS A 23 3.98 -7.13 -3.98
C LYS A 23 5.07 -6.32 -4.67
N ILE A 24 4.87 -5.02 -4.73
CA ILE A 24 5.76 -4.06 -5.36
C ILE A 24 6.10 -3.00 -4.33
N ILE A 25 7.34 -3.04 -3.86
CA ILE A 25 7.86 -2.15 -2.84
C ILE A 25 8.46 -0.90 -3.50
N GLY A 26 8.12 0.27 -2.95
CA GLY A 26 8.71 1.55 -3.33
C GLY A 26 7.82 2.35 -4.29
N VAL A 27 7.67 3.64 -3.98
CA VAL A 27 6.77 4.57 -4.69
C VAL A 27 6.94 4.53 -6.21
N LYS A 28 8.18 4.63 -6.72
CA LYS A 28 8.42 4.67 -8.17
C LYS A 28 7.96 3.38 -8.88
N GLN A 29 8.17 2.23 -8.23
CA GLN A 29 7.75 0.95 -8.77
C GLN A 29 6.24 0.78 -8.67
N SER A 30 5.63 1.17 -7.55
CA SER A 30 4.17 1.16 -7.37
C SER A 30 3.46 2.02 -8.42
N ILE A 31 3.96 3.22 -8.68
CA ILE A 31 3.44 4.11 -9.73
C ILE A 31 3.53 3.46 -11.11
N LYS A 32 4.69 2.86 -11.45
CA LYS A 32 4.88 2.20 -12.73
C LYS A 32 3.94 1.02 -12.87
N ALA A 33 3.78 0.23 -11.82
CA ALA A 33 2.87 -0.91 -11.80
C ALA A 33 1.42 -0.48 -12.01
N LEU A 34 0.93 0.51 -11.25
CA LEU A 34 -0.42 1.06 -11.40
C LEU A 34 -0.73 1.49 -12.84
N LYS A 35 0.25 2.07 -13.54
CA LYS A 35 0.10 2.48 -14.94
C LYS A 35 0.11 1.32 -15.95
N ASN A 36 0.72 0.18 -15.60
CA ASN A 36 0.88 -0.97 -16.49
C ASN A 36 -0.08 -2.13 -16.15
N LEU A 37 -0.83 -2.04 -15.06
CA LEU A 37 -1.76 -3.07 -14.64
C LEU A 37 -3.00 -3.05 -15.53
N GLU A 38 -3.40 -4.24 -15.99
CA GLU A 38 -4.63 -4.42 -16.77
C GLU A 38 -5.88 -4.34 -15.88
N SER A 39 -5.75 -4.69 -14.59
CA SER A 39 -6.86 -4.65 -13.64
C SER A 39 -6.41 -4.13 -12.28
N LEU A 40 -7.23 -3.24 -11.72
CA LEU A 40 -6.99 -2.53 -10.46
C LEU A 40 -7.89 -3.04 -9.32
N SER A 41 -8.79 -4.00 -9.59
CA SER A 41 -9.81 -4.49 -8.65
C SER A 41 -9.27 -5.21 -7.42
N TYR A 42 -8.00 -5.62 -7.44
CA TYR A 42 -7.34 -6.39 -6.38
C TYR A 42 -6.07 -5.69 -5.87
N VAL A 43 -6.03 -4.37 -6.04
CA VAL A 43 -4.84 -3.57 -5.78
C VAL A 43 -5.04 -2.77 -4.50
N GLN A 44 -4.17 -3.01 -3.53
CA GLN A 44 -4.16 -2.31 -2.26
C GLN A 44 -2.89 -1.48 -2.15
N VAL A 45 -3.02 -0.20 -1.77
CA VAL A 45 -1.89 0.72 -1.60
C VAL A 45 -1.61 0.90 -0.12
N TYR A 46 -0.38 0.65 0.32
CA TYR A 46 0.07 0.88 1.69
C TYR A 46 1.10 2.00 1.71
N VAL A 47 0.96 2.94 2.63
CA VAL A 47 1.82 4.13 2.73
C VAL A 47 2.22 4.36 4.17
N ALA A 48 3.49 4.63 4.43
CA ALA A 48 3.95 4.97 5.77
C ALA A 48 3.68 6.45 6.09
N ARG A 49 3.25 6.77 7.32
CA ARG A 49 2.92 8.15 7.74
C ARG A 49 4.16 9.01 7.96
N ASP A 50 5.28 8.41 8.34
CA ASP A 50 6.60 9.06 8.48
C ASP A 50 7.31 9.25 7.13
N ALA A 51 6.78 8.68 6.03
CA ALA A 51 7.33 8.87 4.71
C ALA A 51 7.18 10.32 4.25
N ALA A 52 8.20 10.84 3.60
CA ALA A 52 8.18 12.21 3.09
C ALA A 52 7.03 12.39 2.09
N GLU A 53 6.13 13.35 2.35
CA GLU A 53 4.93 13.59 1.55
C GLU A 53 5.26 13.78 0.06
N LYS A 54 6.32 14.53 -0.26
CA LYS A 54 6.81 14.73 -1.64
C LYS A 54 7.10 13.42 -2.40
N VAL A 55 7.44 12.36 -1.67
CA VAL A 55 7.73 11.04 -2.22
C VAL A 55 6.44 10.25 -2.42
N ILE A 56 5.53 10.25 -1.46
CA ILE A 56 4.28 9.47 -1.51
C ILE A 56 3.14 10.15 -2.29
N LYS A 57 3.15 11.49 -2.39
CA LYS A 57 2.15 12.30 -3.09
C LYS A 57 1.80 11.80 -4.50
N PRO A 58 2.76 11.54 -5.42
CA PRO A 58 2.41 11.07 -6.76
C PRO A 58 1.76 9.67 -6.76
N LEU A 59 2.04 8.84 -5.75
CA LEU A 59 1.37 7.54 -5.58
C LEU A 59 -0.05 7.72 -5.02
N LEU A 60 -0.24 8.62 -4.06
CA LEU A 60 -1.56 8.94 -3.49
C LEU A 60 -2.50 9.52 -4.54
N GLU A 61 -2.03 10.47 -5.34
CA GLU A 61 -2.80 11.06 -6.44
C GLU A 61 -3.21 9.99 -7.46
N LEU A 62 -2.30 9.08 -7.82
CA LEU A 62 -2.62 7.95 -8.68
C LEU A 62 -3.63 6.99 -8.05
N ALA A 63 -3.47 6.66 -6.78
CA ALA A 63 -4.41 5.80 -6.06
C ALA A 63 -5.81 6.41 -6.05
N GLN A 64 -5.92 7.70 -5.72
CA GLN A 64 -7.18 8.43 -5.72
C GLN A 64 -7.82 8.50 -7.11
N ASN A 65 -7.04 8.82 -8.15
CA ASN A 65 -7.54 8.84 -9.53
C ASN A 65 -8.07 7.48 -9.99
N ASN A 66 -7.49 6.40 -9.46
CA ASN A 66 -7.90 5.03 -9.76
C ASN A 66 -8.92 4.46 -8.75
N THR A 67 -9.42 5.29 -7.83
CA THR A 67 -10.36 4.88 -6.75
C THR A 67 -9.84 3.67 -5.95
N LEU A 68 -8.54 3.64 -5.69
CA LEU A 68 -7.89 2.59 -4.90
C LEU A 68 -7.89 2.92 -3.41
N ASP A 69 -8.03 1.88 -2.61
CA ASP A 69 -7.93 1.98 -1.16
C ASP A 69 -6.47 2.16 -0.72
N VAL A 70 -6.25 3.23 0.05
CA VAL A 70 -4.95 3.58 0.63
C VAL A 70 -4.97 3.34 2.14
N ILE A 71 -4.06 2.49 2.60
CA ILE A 71 -3.88 2.12 4.00
C ILE A 71 -2.61 2.80 4.53
N TYR A 72 -2.72 3.47 5.68
CA TYR A 72 -1.60 4.20 6.27
C TYR A 72 -0.99 3.48 7.47
N ILE A 73 0.28 3.09 7.36
CA ILE A 73 1.06 2.47 8.44
C ILE A 73 1.83 3.56 9.22
N PRO A 74 2.01 3.46 10.54
CA PRO A 74 2.70 4.47 11.34
C PRO A 74 4.13 4.77 10.88
N THR A 75 4.94 3.75 10.58
CA THR A 75 6.36 3.92 10.25
C THR A 75 6.81 3.15 9.00
N MET A 76 7.87 3.65 8.34
CA MET A 76 8.49 3.00 7.18
C MET A 76 9.11 1.64 7.55
N GLN A 77 9.60 1.51 8.79
CA GLN A 77 10.15 0.26 9.33
C GLN A 77 9.06 -0.79 9.46
N GLU A 78 7.96 -0.46 10.13
CA GLU A 78 6.83 -1.37 10.32
C GLU A 78 6.24 -1.82 8.97
N LEU A 79 6.12 -0.90 8.00
CA LEU A 79 5.70 -1.27 6.64
C LEU A 79 6.68 -2.28 6.00
N GLY A 80 7.98 -2.10 6.22
CA GLY A 80 9.02 -3.02 5.74
C GLY A 80 8.95 -4.39 6.41
N GLU A 81 8.76 -4.44 7.73
CA GLU A 81 8.63 -5.69 8.48
C GLU A 81 7.40 -6.50 8.06
N ILE A 82 6.25 -5.83 7.90
CA ILE A 82 5.02 -6.41 7.36
C ILE A 82 5.26 -6.94 5.93
N CYS A 83 6.03 -6.19 5.12
CA CYS A 83 6.51 -6.59 3.80
C CYS A 83 7.58 -7.68 3.81
N ASN A 84 8.10 -8.08 4.97
CA ASN A 84 9.20 -9.03 5.14
C ASN A 84 10.43 -8.61 4.31
N ILE A 85 10.78 -7.32 4.37
CA ILE A 85 11.97 -6.74 3.74
C ILE A 85 12.88 -6.12 4.80
N ASP A 86 14.20 -6.26 4.62
CA ASP A 86 15.23 -5.70 5.52
C ASP A 86 15.41 -4.18 5.40
N VAL A 87 14.58 -3.48 4.61
CA VAL A 87 14.69 -2.05 4.35
C VAL A 87 13.36 -1.34 4.59
N GLY A 88 13.40 -0.15 5.18
CA GLY A 88 12.19 0.65 5.38
C GLY A 88 11.53 1.04 4.05
N ALA A 89 10.21 0.89 3.96
CA ALA A 89 9.45 1.22 2.76
C ALA A 89 8.58 2.46 3.00
N ALA A 90 8.68 3.44 2.11
CA ALA A 90 7.78 4.59 2.10
C ALA A 90 6.36 4.22 1.63
N ALA A 91 6.28 3.28 0.70
CA ALA A 91 5.02 2.74 0.20
C ALA A 91 5.22 1.33 -0.35
N ALA A 92 4.14 0.54 -0.30
CA ALA A 92 4.05 -0.79 -0.87
C ALA A 92 2.73 -0.94 -1.62
N LEU A 93 2.76 -1.63 -2.75
CA LEU A 93 1.59 -1.96 -3.55
C LEU A 93 1.42 -3.46 -3.56
N ILE A 94 0.22 -3.94 -3.26
CA ILE A 94 -0.06 -5.38 -3.22
C ILE A 94 -1.11 -5.70 -4.26
N LEU A 95 -0.79 -6.65 -5.10
CA LEU A 95 -1.60 -7.13 -6.21
C LEU A 95 -2.07 -8.54 -5.84
N GLU A 96 -2.95 -8.65 -4.86
CA GLU A 96 -3.40 -9.94 -4.36
C GLU A 96 -4.89 -9.93 -4.04
N ASN A 97 -5.57 -10.98 -4.49
CA ASN A 97 -7.00 -11.21 -4.26
C ASN A 97 -7.29 -11.92 -2.92
N ASN A 98 -6.31 -11.97 -2.01
CA ASN A 98 -6.39 -12.75 -0.77
C ASN A 98 -5.52 -12.10 0.32
N ILE A 99 -5.85 -10.85 0.66
CA ILE A 99 -5.29 -10.19 1.85
C ILE A 99 -5.91 -10.89 3.06
N ILE A 100 -5.07 -11.49 3.91
CA ILE A 100 -5.49 -12.14 5.14
C ILE A 100 -5.38 -11.10 6.24
N ASP A 101 -6.44 -10.34 6.48
CA ASP A 101 -6.60 -9.57 7.71
C ASP A 101 -6.88 -10.60 8.83
N LEU A 102 -5.91 -10.81 9.73
CA LEU A 102 -6.00 -11.71 10.89
C LEU A 102 -6.31 -10.94 12.18
#